data_AF-A0A800DBE6-F1
#
_entry.id   AF-A0A800DBE6-F1
#
_cell.length_a   1.000
_cell.length_b   1.000
_cell.length_c   1.000
_cell.angle_alpha   90.00
_cell.angle_beta   90.00
_cell.angle_gamma   90.00
#
_symmetry.space_group_name_H-M   'P 1'
#
loop_
_entity.id
_entity.type
_entity.pdbx_description
1 polymer ?
#
loop_
_entity_poly.entity_id
_entity_poly.type
_entity_poly.pdbx_seq_one_letter_code
_entity_poly.pdbx_strand_id
1 'polypeptide(L)'
;FDFISDFTILSKRKYLEGYFFPATYKIKESELTPQIFANKMLEAFEIRAKKLDILDGKNGKTLQEIVTMASIIEKESSTHSGKEPNMISGILWNRIDQNIPLGADATIRYALKKDSSALTRIELQKDNTFNTRKYKGLPPHAIANAGEASLKAAINPSDTKYLFYLHDKKQKIHYAITNTQHENNKTQFCGGSCE
;
A
#
# COMPACT_ATOMS: atom_id res chain seq x y z
N PHE A 1 14.43 6.60 18.27
CA PHE A 1 15.60 6.42 17.39
C PHE A 1 16.32 7.75 17.35
N ASP A 2 17.54 7.81 17.86
CA ASP A 2 18.26 9.09 18.08
C ASP A 2 18.65 9.80 16.78
N PHE A 3 18.49 9.15 15.62
CA PHE A 3 18.79 9.74 14.31
C PHE A 3 17.63 10.48 13.63
N ILE A 4 16.40 10.42 14.18
CA ILE A 4 15.21 11.07 13.57
C ILE A 4 15.06 12.52 14.06
N SER A 5 15.91 13.00 14.97
CA SER A 5 15.79 14.33 15.60
C SER A 5 15.72 15.47 14.59
N ASP A 6 16.33 15.29 13.42
CA ASP A 6 16.44 16.32 12.39
C ASP A 6 15.19 16.39 11.50
N PHE A 7 14.26 15.42 11.60
CA PHE A 7 13.02 15.38 10.84
C PHE A 7 11.83 15.82 11.70
N THR A 8 11.39 17.07 11.56
CA THR A 8 10.31 17.66 12.38
C THR A 8 8.95 16.94 12.30
N ILE A 9 8.65 16.30 11.16
CA ILE A 9 7.37 15.62 10.91
C ILE A 9 7.48 14.12 11.22
N LEU A 10 8.59 13.49 10.85
CA LEU A 10 8.80 12.06 11.04
C LEU A 10 9.18 11.70 12.48
N SER A 11 9.85 12.59 13.21
CA SER A 11 10.19 12.39 14.64
C SER A 11 8.97 12.19 15.54
N LYS A 12 7.80 12.68 15.11
CA LYS A 12 6.52 12.54 15.83
C LYS A 12 5.81 11.23 15.53
N ARG A 13 6.32 10.39 14.63
CA ARG A 13 5.67 9.15 14.19
C ARG A 13 6.05 7.98 15.10
N LYS A 14 5.03 7.21 15.52
CA LYS A 14 5.22 5.97 16.29
C LYS A 14 5.90 4.86 15.47
N TYR A 15 5.68 4.85 14.15
CA TYR A 15 6.22 3.87 13.21
C TYR A 15 6.85 4.59 12.02
N LEU A 16 8.02 4.11 11.59
CA LEU A 16 8.70 4.58 10.38
C LEU A 16 8.46 3.72 9.14
N GLU A 17 7.73 2.61 9.28
CA GLU A 17 7.29 1.81 8.14
C GLU A 17 6.51 2.68 7.16
N GLY A 18 6.87 2.63 5.87
CA GLY A 18 6.26 3.44 4.81
C GLY A 18 6.95 4.78 4.51
N TYR A 19 7.92 5.20 5.35
CA TYR A 19 8.58 6.50 5.22
C TYR A 19 9.99 6.43 4.63
N PHE A 20 10.54 5.23 4.37
CA PHE A 20 11.85 5.08 3.73
C PHE A 20 11.69 5.00 2.22
N PHE A 21 11.82 6.12 1.50
CA PHE A 21 11.47 6.16 0.09
C PHE A 21 12.29 5.17 -0.77
N PRO A 22 11.67 4.38 -1.65
CA PRO A 22 12.40 3.45 -2.52
C PRO A 22 12.99 4.18 -3.73
N ALA A 23 14.31 4.37 -3.74
CA ALA A 23 15.05 4.99 -4.84
C ALA A 23 16.51 4.50 -4.88
N THR A 24 17.23 4.94 -5.91
CA THR A 24 18.68 4.76 -5.99
C THR A 24 19.40 5.90 -5.28
N TYR A 25 20.25 5.56 -4.32
CA TYR A 25 21.01 6.53 -3.52
C TYR A 25 22.50 6.46 -3.85
N LYS A 26 23.12 7.62 -4.08
CA LYS A 26 24.58 7.73 -4.24
C LYS A 26 25.18 8.20 -2.92
N ILE A 27 26.09 7.42 -2.37
CA ILE A 27 26.79 7.68 -1.11
C ILE A 27 28.26 7.31 -1.33
N LYS A 28 29.18 8.14 -0.83
CA LYS A 28 30.59 7.75 -0.82
C LYS A 28 30.79 6.63 0.17
N GLU A 29 31.58 5.62 -0.19
CA GLU A 29 31.83 4.45 0.66
C GLU A 29 32.37 4.86 2.04
N SER A 30 33.26 5.86 2.10
CA SER A 30 33.82 6.42 3.34
C SER A 30 32.79 7.09 4.26
N GLU A 31 31.62 7.45 3.73
CA GLU A 31 30.52 8.10 4.46
C GLU A 31 29.38 7.10 4.76
N LEU A 32 29.47 5.85 4.30
CA LEU A 32 28.37 4.90 4.41
C LEU A 32 28.23 4.38 5.85
N THR A 33 27.13 4.75 6.49
CA THR A 33 26.64 4.12 7.72
C THR A 33 25.15 3.79 7.56
N PRO A 34 24.61 2.81 8.30
CA PRO A 34 23.17 2.55 8.30
C PRO A 34 22.33 3.79 8.61
N GLN A 35 22.81 4.66 9.52
CA GLN A 35 22.16 5.91 9.87
C GLN A 35 22.14 6.91 8.71
N ILE A 36 23.27 7.12 8.03
CA ILE A 36 23.35 8.03 6.88
C ILE A 36 22.46 7.54 5.73
N PHE A 37 22.44 6.22 5.50
CA PHE A 37 21.55 5.63 4.48
C PHE A 37 20.07 5.82 4.84
N ALA A 38 19.69 5.52 6.09
CA ALA A 38 18.33 5.73 6.61
C ALA A 38 17.90 7.19 6.46
N ASN A 39 18.74 8.15 6.87
CA ASN A 39 18.44 9.57 6.77
C ASN A 39 18.21 10.01 5.31
N LYS A 40 19.02 9.53 4.36
CA LYS A 40 18.82 9.83 2.94
C LYS A 40 17.48 9.30 2.41
N MET A 41 17.04 8.13 2.88
CA MET A 41 15.74 7.57 2.50
C MET A 41 14.56 8.37 3.08
N LEU A 42 14.68 8.82 4.33
CA LEU A 42 13.66 9.66 4.99
C LEU A 42 13.59 11.06 4.36
N GLU A 43 14.74 11.66 4.05
CA GLU A 43 14.83 12.95 3.36
C GLU A 43 14.21 12.86 1.96
N ALA A 44 14.51 11.79 1.22
CA ALA A 44 13.90 11.55 -0.07
C ALA A 44 12.37 11.44 0.03
N PHE A 45 11.85 10.76 1.06
CA PHE A 45 10.42 10.73 1.32
C PHE A 45 9.85 12.13 1.55
N GLU A 46 10.44 12.92 2.46
CA GLU A 46 9.94 14.28 2.75
C GLU A 46 9.94 15.18 1.50
N ILE A 47 10.97 15.10 0.66
CA ILE A 47 11.02 15.84 -0.61
C ILE A 47 9.84 15.45 -1.51
N ARG A 48 9.53 14.15 -1.64
CA ARG A 48 8.41 13.69 -2.47
C ARG A 48 7.07 14.05 -1.84
N ALA A 49 6.92 13.86 -0.53
CA ALA A 49 5.71 14.19 0.20
C ALA A 49 5.40 15.70 0.12
N LYS A 50 6.43 16.56 0.19
CA LYS A 50 6.30 18.01 -0.02
C LYS A 50 5.88 18.33 -1.46
N LYS A 51 6.50 17.70 -2.46
CA LYS A 51 6.15 17.89 -3.88
C LYS A 51 4.71 17.46 -4.19
N LEU A 52 4.22 16.41 -3.53
CA LEU A 52 2.84 15.94 -3.65
C LEU A 52 1.85 16.71 -2.77
N ASP A 53 2.36 17.57 -1.88
CA ASP A 53 1.58 18.34 -0.94
C ASP A 53 0.67 17.42 -0.09
N ILE A 54 1.33 16.49 0.62
CA ILE A 54 0.67 15.50 1.51
C ILE A 54 1.16 15.54 2.95
N LEU A 55 2.17 16.35 3.27
CA LEU A 55 2.81 16.37 4.60
C LEU A 55 1.81 16.66 5.73
N ASP A 56 0.86 17.57 5.48
CA ASP A 56 -0.20 17.96 6.41
C ASP A 56 -1.51 17.16 6.20
N GLY A 57 -1.44 16.10 5.39
CA GLY A 57 -2.61 15.40 4.87
C GLY A 57 -3.17 16.05 3.61
N LYS A 58 -4.10 15.34 2.95
CA LYS A 58 -4.72 15.77 1.69
C LYS A 58 -6.07 15.08 1.52
N ASN A 59 -7.05 15.77 0.91
CA ASN A 59 -8.38 15.22 0.62
C ASN A 59 -9.09 14.61 1.86
N GLY A 60 -8.93 15.25 3.02
CA GLY A 60 -9.51 14.78 4.29
C GLY A 60 -8.84 13.54 4.89
N LYS A 61 -7.68 13.12 4.36
CA LYS A 61 -6.89 12.00 4.87
C LYS A 61 -5.59 12.53 5.48
N THR A 62 -5.21 11.97 6.62
CA THR A 62 -3.92 12.27 7.27
C THR A 62 -2.75 11.70 6.44
N LEU A 63 -1.53 12.22 6.65
CA LEU A 63 -0.33 11.64 6.03
C LEU A 63 -0.20 10.13 6.31
N GLN A 64 -0.54 9.69 7.53
CA GLN A 64 -0.46 8.27 7.89
C GLN A 64 -1.44 7.42 7.07
N GLU A 65 -2.67 7.89 6.87
CA GLU A 65 -3.66 7.18 6.04
C GLU A 65 -3.22 7.12 4.57
N ILE A 66 -2.69 8.23 4.05
CA ILE A 66 -2.17 8.30 2.68
C ILE A 66 -1.01 7.31 2.49
N VAL A 67 -0.02 7.31 3.39
CA VAL A 67 1.14 6.42 3.33
C VAL A 67 0.73 4.96 3.52
N THR A 68 -0.22 4.69 4.41
CA THR A 68 -0.75 3.34 4.62
C THR A 68 -1.48 2.83 3.37
N MET A 69 -2.37 3.64 2.79
CA MET A 69 -3.05 3.29 1.54
C MET A 69 -2.05 3.08 0.40
N ALA A 70 -1.07 3.97 0.25
CA ALA A 70 -0.03 3.85 -0.77
C ALA A 70 0.77 2.55 -0.62
N SER A 71 1.06 2.12 0.61
CA SER A 71 1.76 0.85 0.85
C SER A 71 0.96 -0.39 0.46
N ILE A 72 -0.37 -0.33 0.57
CA ILE A 72 -1.26 -1.42 0.13
C ILE A 72 -1.29 -1.42 -1.40
N ILE A 73 -1.51 -0.26 -2.03
CA ILE A 73 -1.48 -0.12 -3.50
C ILE A 73 -0.16 -0.63 -4.08
N GLU A 74 0.97 -0.31 -3.46
CA GLU A 74 2.31 -0.75 -3.89
C GLU A 74 2.42 -2.28 -3.97
N LYS A 75 1.75 -3.00 -3.06
CA LYS A 75 1.80 -4.46 -2.97
C LYS A 75 0.71 -5.15 -3.78
N GLU A 76 -0.36 -4.44 -4.12
CA GLU A 76 -1.51 -4.96 -4.88
C GLU A 76 -1.40 -4.65 -6.39
N SER A 77 -0.59 -3.67 -6.77
CA SER A 77 -0.39 -3.31 -8.18
C SER A 77 0.67 -4.17 -8.83
N SER A 78 0.34 -4.77 -9.98
CA SER A 78 1.32 -5.46 -10.84
C SER A 78 2.15 -4.48 -11.64
N THR A 79 1.63 -3.26 -11.84
CA THR A 79 2.34 -2.18 -12.52
C THR A 79 2.49 -0.96 -11.60
N HIS A 80 3.71 -0.44 -11.45
CA HIS A 80 3.98 0.76 -10.65
C HIS A 80 3.93 2.04 -11.50
N SER A 81 3.04 2.05 -12.50
CA SER A 81 2.85 3.15 -13.44
C SER A 81 1.49 3.06 -14.15
N GLY A 82 1.13 4.05 -14.95
CA GLY A 82 -0.11 4.02 -15.72
C GLY A 82 -1.36 4.21 -14.86
N LYS A 83 -2.47 3.57 -15.27
CA LYS A 83 -3.80 3.77 -14.66
C LYS A 83 -4.16 2.74 -13.58
N GLU A 84 -3.43 1.62 -13.50
CA GLU A 84 -3.76 0.52 -12.59
C GLU A 84 -3.65 0.93 -11.11
N PRO A 85 -2.56 1.58 -10.63
CA PRO A 85 -2.50 2.06 -9.25
C PRO A 85 -3.66 2.98 -8.87
N ASN A 86 -4.06 3.90 -9.76
CA ASN A 86 -5.18 4.80 -9.51
C ASN A 86 -6.52 4.04 -9.45
N MET A 87 -6.70 3.01 -10.27
CA MET A 87 -7.90 2.17 -10.23
C MET A 87 -7.96 1.33 -8.95
N ILE A 88 -6.86 0.71 -8.53
CA ILE A 88 -6.76 -0.01 -7.26
C ILE A 88 -7.05 0.95 -6.09
N SER A 89 -6.47 2.14 -6.11
CA SER A 89 -6.75 3.20 -5.13
C SER A 89 -8.23 3.54 -5.05
N GLY A 90 -8.89 3.76 -6.19
CA GLY A 90 -10.33 4.03 -6.26
C GLY A 90 -11.17 2.90 -5.66
N ILE A 91 -10.84 1.65 -5.97
CA ILE A 91 -11.53 0.48 -5.41
C ILE A 91 -11.35 0.39 -3.89
N LEU A 92 -10.11 0.55 -3.39
CA LEU A 92 -9.82 0.45 -1.96
C LEU A 92 -10.47 1.58 -1.16
N TRP A 93 -10.46 2.82 -1.67
CA TRP A 93 -11.17 3.94 -1.04
C TRP A 93 -12.69 3.74 -1.06
N ASN A 94 -13.28 3.32 -2.18
CA ASN A 94 -14.70 2.99 -2.26
C ASN A 94 -15.11 1.95 -1.22
N ARG A 95 -14.29 0.92 -0.99
CA ARG A 95 -14.56 -0.09 0.04
C ARG A 95 -14.55 0.53 1.44
N ILE A 96 -13.59 1.40 1.76
CA ILE A 96 -13.56 2.11 3.05
C ILE A 96 -14.83 2.95 3.22
N ASP A 97 -15.18 3.74 2.20
CA ASP A 97 -16.32 4.66 2.25
C ASP A 97 -17.67 3.91 2.37
N GLN A 98 -17.75 2.70 1.81
CA GLN A 98 -18.92 1.81 1.93
C GLN A 98 -18.85 0.85 3.13
N ASN A 99 -17.87 1.02 4.02
CA ASN A 99 -17.69 0.17 5.20
C ASN A 99 -17.56 -1.34 4.85
N ILE A 100 -16.85 -1.63 3.75
CA ILE A 100 -16.49 -2.97 3.27
C ILE A 100 -15.03 -3.24 3.70
N PRO A 101 -14.70 -4.42 4.25
CA PRO A 101 -13.30 -4.79 4.53
C PRO A 101 -12.45 -4.67 3.26
N LEU A 102 -11.19 -4.22 3.35
CA LEU A 102 -10.33 -4.07 2.16
C LEU A 102 -10.02 -5.43 1.50
N GLY A 103 -9.81 -6.46 2.33
CA GLY A 103 -9.50 -7.81 1.87
C GLY A 103 -8.15 -7.95 1.16
N ALA A 104 -7.19 -7.08 1.46
CA ALA A 104 -5.86 -7.07 0.82
C ALA A 104 -4.94 -8.11 1.48
N ASP A 105 -4.55 -9.15 0.75
CA ASP A 105 -3.75 -10.26 1.30
C ASP A 105 -2.33 -9.82 1.68
N ALA A 106 -1.81 -8.79 1.02
CA ALA A 106 -0.54 -8.16 1.39
C ALA A 106 -0.49 -7.72 2.87
N THR A 107 -1.62 -7.29 3.43
CA THR A 107 -1.69 -6.86 4.84
C THR A 107 -1.55 -8.03 5.81
N ILE A 108 -2.10 -9.20 5.47
CA ILE A 108 -1.96 -10.43 6.26
C ILE A 108 -0.53 -10.96 6.15
N ARG A 109 0.05 -10.98 4.93
CA ARG A 109 1.45 -11.38 4.74
C ARG A 109 2.41 -10.54 5.59
N TYR A 110 2.19 -9.22 5.65
CA TYR A 110 2.97 -8.33 6.50
C TYR A 110 2.91 -8.73 7.99
N ALA A 111 1.71 -8.93 8.55
CA ALA A 111 1.56 -9.33 9.95
C ALA A 111 2.15 -10.72 10.26
N LEU A 112 2.16 -11.62 9.28
CA LEU A 112 2.76 -12.95 9.42
C LEU A 112 4.27 -12.98 9.14
N LYS A 113 4.87 -11.84 8.74
CA LYS A 113 6.26 -11.77 8.26
C LYS A 113 6.54 -12.78 7.14
N LYS A 114 5.54 -12.98 6.28
CA LYS A 114 5.59 -13.91 5.16
C LYS A 114 5.95 -13.16 3.89
N ASP A 115 6.70 -13.81 3.02
CA ASP A 115 7.05 -13.31 1.69
C ASP A 115 5.84 -13.42 0.73
N SER A 116 6.09 -13.48 -0.58
CA SER A 116 5.05 -13.64 -1.60
C SER A 116 4.43 -15.04 -1.66
N SER A 117 4.76 -15.94 -0.73
CA SER A 117 4.14 -17.26 -0.69
C SER A 117 2.63 -17.21 -0.42
N ALA A 118 1.94 -18.24 -0.91
CA ALA A 118 0.49 -18.35 -0.78
C ALA A 118 0.07 -18.43 0.70
N LEU A 119 -1.03 -17.74 1.02
CA LEU A 119 -1.67 -17.81 2.32
C LEU A 119 -2.59 -19.04 2.38
N THR A 120 -2.43 -19.83 3.43
CA THR A 120 -3.35 -20.93 3.75
C THR A 120 -4.67 -20.39 4.27
N ARG A 121 -5.72 -21.21 4.22
CA ARG A 121 -7.04 -20.85 4.79
C ARG A 121 -6.96 -20.47 6.28
N ILE A 122 -6.08 -21.13 7.04
CA ILE A 122 -5.87 -20.85 8.46
C ILE A 122 -5.22 -19.47 8.65
N GLU A 123 -4.21 -19.15 7.85
CA GLU A 123 -3.53 -17.85 7.89
C GLU A 123 -4.47 -16.70 7.54
N LEU A 124 -5.32 -16.87 6.51
CA LEU A 124 -6.35 -15.89 6.13
C LEU A 124 -7.35 -15.59 7.25
N GLN A 125 -7.56 -16.54 8.16
CA GLN A 125 -8.47 -16.41 9.30
C GLN A 125 -7.76 -16.00 10.60
N LYS A 126 -6.44 -15.80 10.61
CA LYS A 126 -5.71 -15.45 11.83
C LYS A 126 -6.12 -14.06 12.31
N ASP A 127 -6.36 -13.94 13.61
CA ASP A 127 -6.73 -12.68 14.22
C ASP A 127 -5.50 -11.79 14.46
N ASN A 128 -5.46 -10.64 13.79
CA ASN A 128 -4.44 -9.62 13.97
C ASN A 128 -4.91 -8.28 13.38
N THR A 129 -4.37 -7.17 13.88
CA THR A 129 -4.80 -5.81 13.50
C THR A 129 -4.54 -5.45 12.03
N PHE A 130 -3.76 -6.24 11.30
CA PHE A 130 -3.55 -6.06 9.85
C PHE A 130 -4.45 -6.97 9.01
N ASN A 131 -5.27 -7.84 9.61
CA ASN A 131 -6.18 -8.68 8.85
C ASN A 131 -7.36 -7.84 8.33
N THR A 132 -7.17 -7.21 7.17
CA THR A 132 -8.17 -6.38 6.49
C THR A 132 -9.32 -7.17 5.86
N ARG A 133 -9.35 -8.51 6.02
CA ARG A 133 -10.53 -9.33 5.76
C ARG A 133 -11.48 -9.37 6.97
N LYS A 134 -10.94 -9.18 8.18
CA LYS A 134 -11.70 -9.18 9.44
C LYS A 134 -12.03 -7.78 9.94
N TYR A 135 -11.04 -6.91 9.95
CA TYR A 135 -11.16 -5.54 10.44
C TYR A 135 -11.35 -4.57 9.27
N LYS A 136 -12.31 -3.67 9.41
CA LYS A 136 -12.63 -2.66 8.40
C LYS A 136 -11.71 -1.44 8.54
N GLY A 137 -11.55 -0.70 7.46
CA GLY A 137 -10.65 0.46 7.41
C GLY A 137 -9.20 0.07 7.11
N LEU A 138 -8.30 1.01 7.34
CA LEU A 138 -6.86 0.82 7.14
C LEU A 138 -6.23 0.04 8.31
N PRO A 139 -5.16 -0.73 8.07
CA PRO A 139 -4.35 -1.28 9.15
C PRO A 139 -3.67 -0.15 9.96
N PRO A 140 -3.10 -0.45 11.14
CA PRO A 140 -2.53 0.57 12.03
C PRO A 140 -1.43 1.44 11.40
N HIS A 141 -0.68 0.92 10.45
CA HIS A 141 0.34 1.64 9.69
C HIS A 141 0.62 0.94 8.35
N ALA A 142 1.48 1.56 7.54
CA ALA A 142 1.92 1.01 6.27
C ALA A 142 2.56 -0.38 6.40
N ILE A 143 2.52 -1.15 5.31
CA ILE A 143 3.05 -2.51 5.22
C ILE A 143 4.28 -2.62 4.29
N ALA A 144 4.66 -1.52 3.66
CA ALA A 144 5.76 -1.41 2.71
C ALA A 144 6.11 0.06 2.49
N ASN A 145 7.30 0.31 1.94
CA ASN A 145 7.68 1.63 1.44
C ASN A 145 7.18 1.80 0.00
N ALA A 146 6.28 2.74 -0.22
CA ALA A 146 5.62 2.97 -1.50
C ALA A 146 6.42 3.91 -2.41
N GLY A 147 6.42 3.62 -3.71
CA GLY A 147 6.98 4.51 -4.72
C GLY A 147 6.11 5.74 -4.99
N GLU A 148 6.63 6.67 -5.80
CA GLU A 148 5.90 7.91 -6.14
C GLU A 148 4.58 7.64 -6.87
N ALA A 149 4.49 6.58 -7.68
CA ALA A 149 3.25 6.20 -8.37
C ALA A 149 2.13 5.82 -7.40
N SER A 150 2.43 4.98 -6.40
CA SER A 150 1.48 4.54 -5.38
C SER A 150 1.09 5.68 -4.44
N LEU A 151 2.04 6.55 -4.05
CA LEU A 151 1.74 7.77 -3.29
C LEU A 151 0.80 8.71 -4.06
N LYS A 152 1.05 8.92 -5.36
CA LYS A 152 0.16 9.72 -6.23
C LYS A 152 -1.21 9.08 -6.38
N ALA A 153 -1.27 7.77 -6.54
CA ALA A 153 -2.52 7.05 -6.69
C ALA A 153 -3.36 7.14 -5.41
N ALA A 154 -2.74 7.05 -4.23
CA ALA A 154 -3.43 7.16 -2.94
C ALA A 154 -4.20 8.48 -2.78
N ILE A 155 -3.68 9.59 -3.33
CA ILE A 155 -4.33 10.91 -3.30
C ILE A 155 -5.15 11.26 -4.55
N ASN A 156 -4.97 10.53 -5.66
CA ASN A 156 -5.69 10.72 -6.92
C ASN A 156 -6.34 9.41 -7.38
N PRO A 157 -7.29 8.84 -6.62
CA PRO A 157 -7.99 7.63 -7.04
C PRO A 157 -8.76 7.85 -8.35
N SER A 158 -8.89 6.79 -9.15
CA SER A 158 -9.82 6.78 -10.28
C SER A 158 -11.26 6.84 -9.75
N ASP A 159 -12.09 7.69 -10.34
CA ASP A 159 -13.54 7.63 -10.12
C ASP A 159 -14.09 6.35 -10.76
N THR A 160 -14.65 5.48 -9.95
CA THR A 160 -15.10 4.15 -10.36
C THR A 160 -16.19 3.62 -9.44
N LYS A 161 -16.99 2.70 -9.96
CA LYS A 161 -17.97 1.92 -9.19
C LYS A 161 -17.46 0.53 -8.81
N TYR A 162 -16.26 0.16 -9.26
CA TYR A 162 -15.69 -1.14 -8.94
C TYR A 162 -15.38 -1.26 -7.45
N LEU A 163 -15.59 -2.47 -6.92
CA LEU A 163 -15.33 -2.85 -5.54
C LEU A 163 -14.40 -4.06 -5.43
N PHE A 164 -14.14 -4.72 -6.55
CA PHE A 164 -13.33 -5.93 -6.64
C PHE A 164 -12.39 -5.83 -7.83
N TYR A 165 -11.22 -6.44 -7.67
CA TYR A 165 -10.27 -6.68 -8.75
C TYR A 165 -9.61 -8.04 -8.54
N LEU A 166 -9.01 -8.59 -9.59
CA LEU A 166 -8.09 -9.72 -9.54
C LEU A 166 -7.12 -9.61 -10.71
N HIS A 167 -5.95 -10.22 -10.61
CA HIS A 167 -5.01 -10.37 -11.71
C HIS A 167 -5.07 -11.79 -12.24
N ASP A 168 -5.21 -11.94 -13.57
CA ASP A 168 -5.13 -13.25 -14.20
C ASP A 168 -3.68 -13.76 -14.30
N LYS A 169 -3.51 -14.98 -14.82
CA LYS A 169 -2.17 -15.60 -14.99
C LYS A 169 -1.24 -14.82 -15.92
N LYS A 170 -1.76 -13.88 -16.71
CA LYS A 170 -1.00 -12.98 -17.59
C LYS A 170 -0.79 -11.60 -16.96
N GLN A 171 -1.04 -11.45 -15.65
CA GLN A 171 -0.95 -10.19 -14.91
C GLN A 171 -1.91 -9.11 -15.43
N LYS A 172 -2.97 -9.51 -16.13
CA LYS A 172 -4.01 -8.57 -16.54
C LYS A 172 -5.04 -8.45 -15.42
N ILE A 173 -5.30 -7.21 -15.02
CA ILE A 173 -6.29 -6.89 -13.99
C ILE A 173 -7.72 -6.92 -14.57
N HIS A 174 -8.65 -7.52 -13.82
CA HIS A 174 -10.07 -7.62 -14.14
C HIS A 174 -10.89 -7.06 -12.98
N TYR A 175 -11.81 -6.14 -13.29
CA TYR A 175 -12.58 -5.41 -12.29
C TYR A 175 -14.02 -5.92 -12.18
N ALA A 176 -14.64 -5.75 -11.02
CA ALA A 176 -16.03 -6.09 -10.77
C ALA A 176 -16.70 -5.13 -9.78
N ILE A 177 -18.00 -4.91 -9.97
CA ILE A 177 -18.83 -4.08 -9.07
C ILE A 177 -19.42 -4.96 -7.96
N THR A 178 -19.81 -6.20 -8.29
CA THR A 178 -20.43 -7.12 -7.34
C THR A 178 -19.56 -8.34 -7.06
N ASN A 179 -19.77 -8.98 -5.91
CA ASN A 179 -19.08 -10.22 -5.58
C ASN A 179 -19.40 -11.34 -6.59
N THR A 180 -20.63 -11.42 -7.08
CA THR A 180 -21.01 -12.39 -8.13
C THR A 180 -20.20 -12.19 -9.42
N GLN A 181 -19.99 -10.94 -9.86
CA GLN A 181 -19.14 -10.65 -11.01
C GLN A 181 -17.68 -11.04 -10.74
N HIS A 182 -17.18 -10.78 -9.53
CA HIS A 182 -15.83 -11.15 -9.12
C HIS A 182 -15.62 -12.68 -9.12
N GLU A 183 -16.57 -13.46 -8.60
CA GLU A 183 -16.51 -14.91 -8.64
C GLU A 183 -16.58 -15.46 -10.07
N ASN A 184 -17.41 -14.85 -10.95
CA ASN A 184 -17.42 -15.19 -12.36
C ASN A 184 -16.07 -14.90 -13.03
N ASN A 185 -15.44 -13.75 -12.72
CA ASN A 185 -14.10 -13.42 -13.22
C ASN A 185 -13.07 -14.47 -12.76
N LYS A 186 -13.15 -14.97 -11.51
CA LYS A 186 -12.28 -16.05 -11.05
C LYS A 186 -12.46 -17.32 -11.86
N THR A 187 -13.70 -17.76 -12.08
CA THR A 187 -13.96 -18.96 -12.89
C THR A 187 -13.45 -18.80 -14.32
N GLN A 188 -13.67 -17.63 -14.92
CA GLN A 188 -13.34 -17.36 -16.31
C GLN A 188 -11.84 -17.19 -16.56
N PHE A 189 -11.13 -16.45 -15.70
CA PHE A 189 -9.75 -16.02 -15.96
C PHE A 189 -8.70 -16.77 -15.12
N CYS A 190 -9.11 -17.41 -14.02
CA CYS A 190 -8.17 -18.01 -13.06
C CYS A 190 -8.13 -19.54 -13.11
N GLY A 191 -9.21 -20.19 -13.56
CA GLY A 191 -9.30 -21.66 -13.57
C GLY A 191 -8.99 -22.31 -12.22
N GLY A 192 -9.26 -21.60 -11.10
CA GLY A 192 -9.01 -22.06 -9.74
C GLY A 192 -7.79 -21.47 -9.01
N SER A 193 -6.95 -20.65 -9.65
CA SER A 193 -5.81 -20.00 -8.98
C SER A 193 -5.53 -18.59 -9.52
N CYS A 194 -6.01 -17.56 -8.82
CA CYS A 194 -5.52 -16.18 -8.93
C CYS A 194 -5.18 -15.67 -7.53
N GLU A 195 -4.27 -14.70 -7.47
CA GLU A 195 -4.11 -13.83 -6.31
C GLU A 195 -5.21 -12.77 -6.26
#